data_AF-A0A5J4Q0T6-F1
#
_entry.id   AF-A0A5J4Q0T6-F1
#
_cell.length_a   1.000
_cell.length_b   1.000
_cell.length_c   1.000
_cell.angle_alpha   90.00
_cell.angle_beta   90.00
_cell.angle_gamma   90.00
#
_symmetry.space_group_name_H-M   'P 1'
#
loop_
_entity.id
_entity.type
_entity.pdbx_description
1 polymer ?
#
loop_
_entity_poly.entity_id
_entity_poly.type
_entity_poly.pdbx_seq_one_letter_code
_entity_poly.pdbx_strand_id
1 'polypeptide(L)'
;MEQLLHYVWKHKIFPLRKLQTTFGLPLEIIDPGLHNTNAGPDFFNAKIKIDETLWVGNIEIHTHSSDWKRHGHHKDKAYNSVILHVAEQTDCEVFRLNGEEIPQLHLPCPDNIRKHYDELCQTEISPYCYSILRS
;
A
#
# COMPACT_ATOMS: atom_id res chain seq x y z
N MET A 1 4.89 8.62 8.57
CA MET A 1 4.43 8.97 7.21
C MET A 1 3.90 7.73 6.50
N GLU A 2 4.67 6.65 6.43
CA GLU A 2 4.26 5.40 5.77
C GLU A 2 3.05 4.74 6.43
N GLN A 3 2.95 4.75 7.76
CA GLN A 3 1.78 4.25 8.49
C GLN A 3 0.46 4.92 8.08
N LEU A 4 0.51 6.18 7.62
CA LEU A 4 -0.64 6.89 7.08
C LEU A 4 -1.05 6.32 5.72
N LEU A 5 -0.08 6.03 4.85
CA LEU A 5 -0.33 5.39 3.55
C LEU A 5 -0.82 3.95 3.73
N HIS A 6 -0.28 3.23 4.72
CA HIS A 6 -0.79 1.91 5.12
C HIS A 6 -2.28 1.98 5.50
N TYR A 7 -2.68 3.00 6.27
CA TYR A 7 -4.08 3.24 6.63
C TYR A 7 -4.95 3.53 5.39
N VAL A 8 -4.50 4.45 4.52
CA VAL A 8 -5.20 4.80 3.28
C VAL A 8 -5.39 3.55 2.41
N TRP A 9 -4.36 2.72 2.27
CA TRP A 9 -4.40 1.48 1.50
C TRP A 9 -5.36 0.45 2.12
N LYS A 10 -5.18 0.13 3.42
CA LYS A 10 -5.98 -0.84 4.18
C LYS A 10 -7.47 -0.55 4.07
N HIS A 11 -7.85 0.73 4.17
CA HIS A 11 -9.25 1.18 4.13
C HIS A 11 -9.75 1.55 2.74
N LYS A 12 -8.96 1.30 1.69
CA LYS A 12 -9.29 1.62 0.30
C LYS A 12 -9.72 3.08 0.10
N ILE A 13 -9.07 4.01 0.79
CA ILE A 13 -9.35 5.45 0.69
C ILE A 13 -8.67 5.97 -0.59
N PHE A 14 -9.24 5.63 -1.73
CA PHE A 14 -8.69 5.97 -3.04
C PHE A 14 -9.37 7.20 -3.65
N PRO A 15 -8.67 7.95 -4.51
CA PRO A 15 -9.29 8.97 -5.33
C PRO A 15 -10.49 8.42 -6.13
N LEU A 16 -11.53 9.24 -6.35
CA LEU A 16 -12.71 8.85 -7.15
C LEU A 16 -12.42 8.64 -8.65
N ARG A 17 -11.20 8.96 -9.10
CA ARG A 17 -10.75 8.70 -10.47
C ARG A 17 -10.28 7.25 -10.61
N LYS A 18 -10.29 6.74 -11.84
CA LYS A 18 -9.69 5.44 -12.14
C LYS A 18 -8.22 5.44 -11.72
N LEU A 19 -7.82 4.40 -11.00
CA LEU A 19 -6.42 4.18 -10.66
C LEU A 19 -5.66 3.68 -11.88
N GLN A 20 -4.41 4.08 -11.97
CA GLN A 20 -3.50 3.66 -13.03
C GLN A 20 -2.11 3.48 -12.43
N THR A 21 -1.33 2.59 -13.03
CA THR A 21 0.09 2.48 -12.70
C THR A 21 0.86 3.68 -13.24
N THR A 22 2.11 3.86 -12.81
CA THR A 22 3.02 4.86 -13.38
C THR A 22 3.29 4.66 -14.88
N PHE A 23 3.03 3.46 -15.41
CA PHE A 23 3.07 3.18 -16.86
C PHE A 23 1.77 3.55 -17.59
N GLY A 24 0.77 4.07 -16.89
CA GLY A 24 -0.53 4.43 -17.46
C GLY A 24 -1.51 3.26 -17.63
N LEU A 25 -1.15 2.05 -17.17
CA LEU A 25 -2.04 0.88 -17.26
C LEU A 25 -3.18 1.01 -16.24
N PRO A 26 -4.43 0.66 -16.60
CA PRO A 26 -5.53 0.62 -15.65
C PRO A 26 -5.22 -0.30 -14.46
N LEU A 27 -5.50 0.17 -13.24
CA LEU A 27 -5.31 -0.57 -12.01
C LEU A 27 -6.64 -0.67 -11.25
N GLU A 28 -6.98 -1.87 -10.78
CA GLU A 28 -8.11 -2.12 -9.89
C GLU A 28 -7.62 -2.86 -8.63
N ILE A 29 -8.06 -2.40 -7.46
CA ILE A 29 -7.69 -3.00 -6.17
C ILE A 29 -8.89 -3.80 -5.67
N ILE A 30 -8.86 -5.11 -5.95
CA ILE A 30 -9.94 -6.04 -5.59
C ILE A 30 -9.85 -6.34 -4.08
N ASP A 31 -8.66 -6.66 -3.60
CA ASP A 31 -8.36 -6.96 -2.19
C ASP A 31 -7.01 -6.31 -1.82
N PRO A 32 -6.94 -5.44 -0.80
CA PRO A 32 -5.70 -4.77 -0.40
C PRO A 32 -4.71 -5.73 0.27
N GLY A 33 -5.15 -6.94 0.62
CA GLY A 33 -4.37 -7.93 1.35
C GLY A 33 -4.42 -7.76 2.86
N LEU A 34 -3.63 -8.58 3.55
CA LEU A 34 -3.52 -8.59 5.00
C LEU A 34 -2.32 -7.77 5.43
N HIS A 35 -2.54 -6.76 6.27
CA HIS A 35 -1.47 -5.93 6.82
C HIS A 35 -0.49 -6.78 7.64
N ASN A 36 0.79 -6.68 7.32
CA ASN A 36 1.89 -7.36 7.99
C ASN A 36 2.55 -6.40 8.97
N THR A 37 2.62 -6.76 10.25
CA THR A 37 3.31 -5.98 11.29
C THR A 37 4.70 -6.55 11.62
N ASN A 38 5.16 -7.53 10.85
CA ASN A 38 6.45 -8.18 11.02
C ASN A 38 7.39 -7.83 9.85
N ALA A 39 8.57 -8.44 9.83
CA ALA A 39 9.49 -8.29 8.69
C ALA A 39 8.88 -8.80 7.38
N GLY A 40 9.38 -8.27 6.26
CA GLY A 40 8.91 -8.55 4.91
C GLY A 40 8.00 -7.44 4.38
N PRO A 41 7.21 -7.73 3.33
CA PRO A 41 6.39 -6.71 2.69
C PRO A 41 5.21 -6.27 3.56
N ASP A 42 4.74 -5.04 3.34
CA ASP A 42 3.70 -4.41 4.16
C ASP A 42 2.35 -5.12 4.13
N PHE A 43 1.92 -5.65 2.97
CA PHE A 43 0.66 -6.39 2.86
C PHE A 43 0.84 -7.72 2.13
N PHE A 44 0.27 -8.78 2.68
CA PHE A 44 0.28 -10.12 2.10
C PHE A 44 -0.97 -10.44 1.31
N ASN A 45 -0.82 -11.21 0.23
CA ASN A 45 -1.91 -11.83 -0.52
C ASN A 45 -2.98 -10.85 -1.04
N ALA A 46 -2.57 -9.65 -1.41
CA ALA A 46 -3.41 -8.71 -2.13
C ALA A 46 -3.83 -9.27 -3.49
N LYS A 47 -4.98 -8.82 -3.98
CA LYS A 47 -5.51 -9.13 -5.31
C LYS A 47 -5.76 -7.84 -6.05
N ILE A 48 -5.06 -7.66 -7.17
CA ILE A 48 -5.20 -6.47 -8.01
C ILE A 48 -5.35 -6.89 -9.46
N LYS A 49 -6.02 -6.07 -10.26
CA LYS A 49 -6.06 -6.22 -11.71
C LYS A 49 -5.23 -5.10 -12.34
N ILE A 50 -4.25 -5.45 -13.16
CA ILE A 50 -3.50 -4.49 -13.98
C ILE A 50 -3.82 -4.81 -15.43
N ASP A 51 -4.42 -3.85 -16.13
CA ASP A 51 -5.02 -4.05 -17.45
C ASP A 51 -6.01 -5.24 -17.43
N GLU A 52 -5.79 -6.29 -18.22
CA GLU A 52 -6.65 -7.49 -18.21
C GLU A 52 -6.14 -8.62 -17.30
N THR A 53 -4.97 -8.46 -16.67
CA THR A 53 -4.34 -9.52 -15.88
C THR A 53 -4.66 -9.38 -14.40
N LEU A 54 -5.16 -10.46 -13.80
CA LEU A 54 -5.32 -10.59 -12.34
C LEU A 54 -4.01 -11.04 -11.70
N TRP A 55 -3.54 -10.28 -10.71
CA TRP A 55 -2.34 -10.56 -9.93
C TRP A 55 -2.70 -10.89 -8.49
N VAL A 56 -1.98 -11.86 -7.92
CA VAL A 56 -2.03 -12.21 -6.50
C VAL A 56 -0.61 -12.20 -5.95
N GLY A 57 -0.40 -11.47 -4.86
CA GLY A 57 0.92 -11.27 -4.30
C GLY A 57 0.94 -10.20 -3.21
N ASN A 58 2.11 -9.63 -2.97
CA ASN A 58 2.33 -8.71 -1.87
C ASN A 58 2.38 -7.26 -2.35
N ILE A 59 2.13 -6.34 -1.41
CA ILE A 59 2.22 -4.89 -1.65
C ILE A 59 3.28 -4.34 -0.72
N GLU A 60 4.07 -3.43 -1.25
CA GLU A 60 5.02 -2.64 -0.46
C GLU A 60 4.70 -1.16 -0.62
N ILE A 61 4.76 -0.41 0.48
CA ILE A 61 4.34 0.99 0.52
C ILE A 61 5.44 1.85 1.13
N HIS A 62 5.81 2.90 0.43
CA HIS A 62 6.82 3.85 0.90
C HIS A 62 6.36 5.29 0.74
N THR A 63 7.04 6.22 1.41
CA THR A 63 6.81 7.65 1.12
C THR A 63 7.42 8.02 -0.23
N HIS A 64 8.66 7.58 -0.49
CA HIS A 64 9.35 7.78 -1.77
C HIS A 64 9.70 6.43 -2.40
N SER A 65 9.62 6.28 -3.71
CA SER A 65 10.00 5.01 -4.35
C SER A 65 11.49 4.72 -4.26
N SER A 66 12.34 5.73 -4.11
CA SER A 66 13.78 5.59 -3.79
C SER A 66 14.06 4.87 -2.46
N ASP A 67 13.09 4.85 -1.54
CA ASP A 67 13.20 4.13 -0.27
C ASP A 67 13.28 2.62 -0.48
N TRP A 68 12.74 2.09 -1.58
CA TRP A 68 12.89 0.68 -1.98
C TRP A 68 14.37 0.25 -2.09
N LYS A 69 15.19 1.11 -2.71
CA LYS A 69 16.63 0.85 -2.82
C LYS A 69 17.34 1.14 -1.51
N ARG A 70 16.97 2.22 -0.81
CA ARG A 70 17.55 2.62 0.49
C ARG A 70 17.42 1.52 1.54
N HIS A 71 16.27 0.86 1.60
CA HIS A 71 16.00 -0.23 2.53
C HIS A 71 16.53 -1.59 2.05
N GLY A 72 17.07 -1.67 0.82
CA GLY A 72 17.70 -2.88 0.32
C GLY A 72 16.74 -3.92 -0.25
N HIS A 73 15.46 -3.60 -0.43
CA HIS A 73 14.43 -4.56 -0.91
C HIS A 73 14.76 -5.14 -2.29
N HIS A 74 15.37 -4.34 -3.17
CA HIS A 74 15.92 -4.80 -4.47
C HIS A 74 16.94 -5.95 -4.38
N LYS A 75 17.48 -6.25 -3.20
CA LYS A 75 18.46 -7.33 -2.95
C LYS A 75 17.92 -8.41 -2.03
N ASP A 76 16.68 -8.30 -1.58
CA ASP A 76 16.08 -9.21 -0.62
C ASP A 76 15.01 -10.09 -1.29
N LYS A 77 15.17 -11.40 -1.16
CA LYS A 77 14.26 -12.39 -1.74
C LYS A 77 12.86 -12.34 -1.11
N ALA A 78 12.71 -11.82 0.11
CA ALA A 78 11.42 -11.66 0.76
C ALA A 78 10.46 -10.75 -0.01
N TYR A 79 11.00 -9.88 -0.89
CA TYR A 79 10.25 -8.90 -1.66
C TYR A 79 9.99 -9.33 -3.11
N ASN A 80 10.42 -10.52 -3.53
CA ASN A 80 10.22 -11.00 -4.90
C ASN A 80 8.74 -11.23 -5.27
N SER A 81 7.88 -11.47 -4.28
CA SER A 81 6.45 -11.62 -4.47
C SER A 81 5.68 -10.30 -4.44
N VAL A 82 6.36 -9.15 -4.34
CA VAL A 82 5.72 -7.84 -4.44
C VAL A 82 5.24 -7.62 -5.87
N ILE A 83 3.94 -7.44 -6.04
CA ILE A 83 3.26 -7.28 -7.35
C ILE A 83 2.93 -5.82 -7.67
N LEU A 84 2.94 -4.95 -6.66
CA LEU A 84 2.72 -3.52 -6.80
C LEU A 84 3.49 -2.81 -5.68
N HIS A 85 4.21 -1.75 -6.05
CA HIS A 85 4.78 -0.81 -5.09
C HIS A 85 3.90 0.45 -5.05
N VAL A 86 3.60 0.93 -3.86
CA VAL A 86 2.76 2.12 -3.66
C VAL A 86 3.63 3.21 -3.06
N ALA A 87 3.60 4.40 -3.65
CA ALA A 87 4.37 5.53 -3.15
C ALA A 87 3.55 6.83 -3.16
N GLU A 88 3.76 7.68 -2.17
CA GLU A 88 3.27 9.06 -2.22
C GLU A 88 4.10 9.89 -3.23
N GLN A 89 5.39 9.61 -3.36
CA GLN A 89 6.26 10.21 -4.37
C GLN A 89 6.98 9.12 -5.17
N THR A 90 6.64 9.01 -6.45
CA THR A 90 7.28 8.07 -7.38
C THR A 90 8.46 8.76 -8.06
N ASP A 91 9.61 8.81 -7.38
CA ASP A 91 10.84 9.54 -7.78
C ASP A 91 11.85 8.68 -8.54
N CYS A 92 11.72 7.35 -8.46
CA CYS A 92 12.48 6.41 -9.29
C CYS A 92 11.71 5.12 -9.62
N GLU A 93 12.26 4.35 -10.56
CA GLU A 93 11.81 3.00 -10.89
C GLU A 93 12.25 2.00 -9.79
N VAL A 94 11.42 0.98 -9.55
CA VAL A 94 11.69 -0.05 -8.53
C VAL A 94 11.78 -1.42 -9.19
N PHE A 95 12.77 -2.21 -8.77
CA PHE A 95 13.07 -3.50 -9.38
C PHE A 95 13.15 -4.60 -8.33
N ARG A 96 12.63 -5.77 -8.68
CA ARG A 96 12.85 -7.02 -7.94
C ARG A 96 14.31 -7.46 -8.08
N LEU A 97 14.69 -8.47 -7.28
CA LEU A 97 16.02 -9.06 -7.33
C LEU A 97 16.37 -9.67 -8.69
N ASN A 98 15.37 -10.16 -9.44
CA ASN A 98 15.58 -10.71 -10.79
C ASN A 98 15.71 -9.63 -11.89
N GLY A 99 15.62 -8.34 -11.54
CA GLY A 99 15.70 -7.22 -12.47
C GLY A 99 14.36 -6.86 -13.14
N GLU A 100 13.26 -7.56 -12.83
CA GLU A 100 11.94 -7.15 -13.29
C GLU A 100 11.50 -5.87 -12.58
N GLU A 101 10.97 -4.93 -13.34
CA GLU A 101 10.39 -3.71 -12.81
C GLU A 101 9.04 -4.02 -12.15
N ILE A 102 8.82 -3.44 -10.97
CA ILE A 102 7.54 -3.57 -10.25
C ILE A 102 6.66 -2.40 -10.65
N PRO A 103 5.42 -2.64 -11.11
CA PRO A 103 4.45 -1.57 -11.34
C PRO A 103 4.25 -0.72 -10.09
N GLN A 104 4.18 0.59 -10.26
CA GLN A 104 3.98 1.52 -9.16
C GLN A 104 2.60 2.16 -9.22
N LEU A 105 2.01 2.42 -8.05
CA LEU A 105 0.86 3.31 -7.88
C LEU A 105 1.30 4.57 -7.13
N HIS A 106 1.11 5.73 -7.75
CA HIS A 106 1.18 7.01 -7.04
C HIS A 106 -0.12 7.21 -6.23
N LEU A 107 0.00 7.16 -4.91
CA LEU A 107 -1.12 7.31 -3.98
C LEU A 107 -0.89 8.53 -3.07
N PRO A 108 -1.46 9.70 -3.40
CA PRO A 108 -1.37 10.86 -2.52
C PRO A 108 -2.19 10.63 -1.26
N CYS A 109 -1.68 11.05 -0.10
CA CYS A 109 -2.49 11.06 1.11
C CYS A 109 -3.29 12.37 1.20
N PRO A 110 -4.64 12.30 1.30
CA PRO A 110 -5.45 13.49 1.50
C PRO A 110 -5.12 14.23 2.81
N ASP A 111 -5.06 15.56 2.76
CA ASP A 111 -4.70 16.41 3.91
C ASP A 111 -5.63 16.22 5.12
N ASN A 112 -6.91 15.92 4.90
CA ASN A 112 -7.86 15.65 5.98
C ASN A 112 -7.48 14.36 6.73
N ILE A 113 -7.11 13.29 6.02
CA ILE A 113 -6.66 12.04 6.65
C ILE A 113 -5.36 12.29 7.42
N ARG A 114 -4.44 13.05 6.83
CA ARG A 114 -3.18 13.46 7.49
C ARG A 114 -3.41 14.24 8.79
N LYS A 115 -4.37 15.17 8.80
CA LYS A 115 -4.68 16.02 9.97
C LYS A 115 -5.39 15.27 11.10
N HIS A 116 -6.18 14.25 10.78
CA HIS A 116 -7.01 13.51 11.72
C HIS A 116 -6.51 12.09 12.01
N TYR A 117 -5.28 11.76 11.61
CA TYR A 117 -4.76 10.40 11.69
C TYR A 117 -4.78 9.82 13.11
N ASP A 118 -4.32 10.58 14.10
CA ASP A 118 -4.27 10.12 15.49
C ASP A 118 -5.67 9.79 16.06
N GLU A 119 -6.67 10.60 15.71
CA GLU A 119 -8.06 10.38 16.10
C GLU A 119 -8.63 9.11 15.44
N LEU A 120 -8.36 8.93 14.13
CA LEU A 120 -8.81 7.75 13.38
C LEU A 120 -8.25 6.46 13.98
N CYS A 121 -6.96 6.43 14.32
CA CYS A 121 -6.31 5.27 14.95
C CYS A 121 -6.90 4.92 16.32
N GLN A 122 -7.26 5.92 17.14
CA GLN A 122 -7.87 5.67 18.45
C GLN A 122 -9.27 5.08 18.35
N THR A 123 -10.04 5.46 17.33
CA THR A 123 -11.40 4.94 17.13
C THR A 123 -11.43 3.49 16.64
N GLU A 124 -10.40 3.00 15.94
CA GLU A 124 -10.30 1.60 15.51
C GLU A 124 -10.24 0.61 16.69
N ILE A 125 -9.78 1.04 17.85
CA ILE A 125 -9.54 0.17 19.02
C ILE A 125 -10.86 -0.15 19.75
N SER A 126 -11.93 0.59 19.47
CA SER A 126 -13.17 0.51 20.23
C SER A 126 -14.32 0.05 19.33
N PRO A 127 -14.96 -1.10 19.60
CA PRO A 127 -16.16 -1.48 18.86
C PRO A 127 -17.24 -0.42 19.08
N TYR A 128 -18.11 -0.18 18.08
CA TYR A 128 -19.18 0.82 18.19
C TYR A 128 -20.10 0.62 19.42
N CYS A 129 -20.18 -0.60 19.96
CA CYS A 129 -20.91 -0.94 21.18
C CYS A 129 -20.09 -0.82 22.47
N TYR A 130 -18.88 -0.28 22.44
CA TYR A 130 -18.00 -0.20 23.61
C TYR A 130 -18.65 0.50 24.81
N SER A 131 -19.44 1.55 24.58
CA SER A 131 -20.21 2.23 25.62
C SER A 131 -21.26 1.31 26.28
N ILE A 132 -21.81 0.36 25.53
CA ILE A 132 -22.81 -0.61 26.00
C ILE A 132 -22.13 -1.75 26.77
N LEU A 133 -20.95 -2.20 26.32
CA LEU A 133 -20.18 -3.29 26.96
C LEU A 133 -19.48 -2.87 28.26
N ARG A 134 -19.34 -1.57 28.52
CA ARG A 134 -18.73 -1.02 29.73
C ARG A 134 -19.74 -0.72 30.86
N SER A 135 -21.02 -0.96 30.61
CA SER A 135 -22.13 -0.79 31.57
C SER A 135 -22.37 -2.07 32.36
#